data_AF-A0A2K0T8J7-F1
#
_entry.id   AF-A0A2K0T8J7-F1
#
_cell.length_a   1.000
_cell.length_b   1.000
_cell.length_c   1.000
_cell.angle_alpha   90.00
_cell.angle_beta   90.00
_cell.angle_gamma   90.00
#
_symmetry.space_group_name_H-M   'P 1'
#
loop_
_entity.id
_entity.type
_entity.pdbx_description
1 polymer ?
#
loop_
_entity_poly.entity_id
_entity_poly.type
_entity_poly.pdbx_seq_one_letter_code
_entity_poly.pdbx_strand_id
1 'polypeptide(L)'
;MRLKFDFGLDSVRDEVSVNFGDVEDANVIGAKELQHKWRALMKETWEALAINTSVRELILDELPPKWTSAYYTDPFRQLLGQLESATFNFFGFEDYDGCRTGTALGCNNFLRNLDALFFRYMTGLKHLNIRAFDLLGLDNDLPDIPLALKPEDLPLLQSLKLENYVISLEHPILRRESILG
;
A
#
# COMPACT_ATOMS: atom_id res chain seq x y z
N MET A 1 15.22 -13.58 4.50
CA MET A 1 15.38 -13.32 3.05
C MET A 1 14.72 -12.00 2.78
N ARG A 2 15.45 -11.03 2.22
CA ARG A 2 14.92 -9.72 1.85
C ARG A 2 14.62 -9.72 0.37
N LEU A 3 13.40 -9.34 0.01
CA LEU A 3 12.95 -9.19 -1.37
C LEU A 3 12.76 -7.71 -1.66
N LYS A 4 13.16 -7.25 -2.84
CA LYS A 4 12.97 -5.88 -3.35
C LYS A 4 12.44 -6.00 -4.78
N PHE A 5 11.46 -5.17 -5.13
CA PHE A 5 10.83 -5.16 -6.45
C PHE A 5 10.92 -3.77 -7.08
N ASP A 6 10.84 -3.75 -8.41
CA ASP A 6 10.69 -2.58 -9.26
C ASP A 6 9.76 -3.01 -10.41
N PHE A 7 8.66 -2.27 -10.61
CA PHE A 7 7.63 -2.60 -11.60
C PHE A 7 7.74 -1.78 -12.89
N GLY A 8 8.79 -0.96 -13.06
CA GLY A 8 9.09 -0.24 -14.31
C GLY A 8 8.03 0.79 -14.71
N LEU A 9 7.43 1.46 -13.73
CA LEU A 9 6.36 2.44 -13.93
C LEU A 9 6.80 3.72 -14.67
N ASP A 10 8.11 3.99 -14.69
CA ASP A 10 8.77 5.12 -15.34
C ASP A 10 9.04 4.91 -16.84
N SER A 11 8.83 3.70 -17.35
CA SER A 11 9.22 3.31 -18.72
C SER A 11 8.19 3.66 -19.80
N VAL A 12 7.01 4.16 -19.44
CA VAL A 12 5.91 4.44 -20.36
C VAL A 12 5.75 5.95 -20.55
N ARG A 13 5.77 6.43 -21.80
CA ARG A 13 5.67 7.85 -22.19
C ARG A 13 4.32 8.52 -21.87
N ASP A 14 3.39 7.81 -21.24
CA ASP A 14 2.04 8.29 -20.97
C ASP A 14 1.99 9.06 -19.65
N GLU A 15 0.99 9.94 -19.50
CA GLU A 15 0.66 10.57 -18.21
C GLU A 15 0.47 9.49 -17.14
N VAL A 16 1.47 9.34 -16.27
CA VAL A 16 1.52 8.30 -15.24
C VAL A 16 0.24 8.31 -14.40
N SER A 17 -0.33 9.49 -14.17
CA SER A 17 -1.59 9.71 -13.47
C SER A 17 -2.78 8.93 -14.03
N VAL A 18 -2.83 8.68 -15.36
CA VAL A 18 -3.90 7.92 -16.00
C VAL A 18 -3.96 6.48 -15.48
N ASN A 19 -2.80 5.89 -15.18
CA ASN A 19 -2.76 4.56 -14.58
C ASN A 19 -3.36 4.54 -13.16
N PHE A 20 -3.39 5.69 -12.50
CA PHE A 20 -3.75 5.84 -11.09
C PHE A 20 -5.07 6.57 -10.84
N GLY A 21 -5.67 7.15 -11.88
CA GLY A 21 -6.87 7.98 -11.77
C GLY A 21 -8.10 7.24 -11.26
N ASP A 22 -8.41 6.07 -11.82
CA ASP A 22 -9.69 5.41 -11.56
C ASP A 22 -9.67 4.47 -10.34
N VAL A 23 -10.81 4.40 -9.65
CA VAL A 23 -11.13 3.33 -8.69
C VAL A 23 -11.56 2.10 -9.49
N GLU A 24 -10.99 0.94 -9.16
CA GLU A 24 -11.15 -0.28 -9.94
C GLU A 24 -11.95 -1.33 -9.16
N ASP A 25 -12.91 -1.97 -9.81
CA ASP A 25 -13.52 -3.20 -9.31
C ASP A 25 -12.76 -4.45 -9.79
N ALA A 26 -13.20 -5.64 -9.38
CA ALA A 26 -12.54 -6.90 -9.74
C ALA A 26 -12.47 -7.15 -11.27
N ASN A 27 -13.48 -6.72 -12.04
CA ASN A 27 -13.49 -6.89 -13.49
C ASN A 27 -12.49 -5.94 -14.15
N VAL A 28 -12.44 -4.69 -13.68
CA VAL A 28 -11.49 -3.68 -14.18
C VAL A 28 -10.07 -4.09 -13.85
N ILE A 29 -9.80 -4.57 -12.63
CA ILE A 29 -8.47 -5.08 -12.23
C ILE A 29 -8.01 -6.17 -13.20
N GLY A 30 -8.85 -7.18 -13.44
CA GLY A 30 -8.51 -8.28 -14.35
C GLY A 30 -8.27 -7.80 -15.79
N ALA A 31 -9.08 -6.86 -16.28
CA ALA A 31 -8.87 -6.27 -17.60
C ALA A 31 -7.53 -5.50 -17.68
N LYS A 32 -7.18 -4.72 -16.64
CA LYS A 32 -5.93 -3.95 -16.58
C LYS A 32 -4.69 -4.84 -16.49
N GLU A 33 -4.78 -5.96 -15.77
CA GLU A 33 -3.74 -6.99 -15.73
C GLU A 33 -3.46 -7.61 -17.09
N LEU A 34 -4.48 -7.77 -17.95
CA LEU A 34 -4.30 -8.26 -19.32
C LEU A 34 -3.74 -7.19 -20.27
N GLN A 35 -4.06 -5.93 -20.03
CA GLN A 35 -3.71 -4.82 -20.92
C GLN A 35 -2.32 -4.23 -20.66
N HIS A 36 -1.89 -4.17 -19.40
CA HIS A 36 -0.68 -3.45 -19.00
C HIS A 36 0.37 -4.41 -18.42
N LYS A 37 1.56 -4.43 -19.02
CA LYS A 37 2.66 -5.33 -18.62
C LYS A 37 3.05 -5.20 -17.15
N TRP A 38 3.12 -3.97 -16.63
CA TRP A 38 3.47 -3.74 -15.23
C TRP A 38 2.40 -4.30 -14.26
N ARG A 39 1.12 -4.28 -14.65
CA ARG A 39 0.01 -4.86 -13.87
C ARG A 39 0.12 -6.38 -13.85
N ALA A 40 0.38 -6.99 -15.00
CA ALA A 40 0.63 -8.43 -15.11
C ALA A 40 1.82 -8.85 -14.24
N LEU A 41 2.95 -8.13 -14.34
CA LEU A 41 4.15 -8.40 -13.56
C LEU A 41 3.89 -8.27 -12.05
N MET A 42 3.15 -7.23 -11.64
CA MET A 42 2.75 -7.03 -10.25
C MET A 42 1.94 -8.22 -9.73
N LYS A 43 0.93 -8.66 -10.48
CA LYS A 43 0.15 -9.85 -10.14
C LYS A 43 1.01 -11.10 -10.02
N GLU A 44 1.78 -11.43 -11.06
CA GLU A 44 2.61 -12.64 -11.11
C GLU A 44 3.63 -12.68 -9.98
N THR A 45 4.20 -11.52 -9.64
CA THR A 45 5.11 -11.36 -8.50
C THR A 45 4.40 -11.76 -7.20
N TRP A 46 3.20 -11.26 -6.96
CA TRP A 46 2.44 -11.58 -5.74
C TRP A 46 2.00 -13.04 -5.69
N GLU A 47 1.59 -13.63 -6.82
CA GLU A 47 1.26 -15.05 -6.91
C GLU A 47 2.48 -15.94 -6.62
N ALA A 48 3.65 -15.58 -7.15
CA ALA A 48 4.90 -16.29 -6.90
C ALA A 48 5.39 -16.14 -5.45
N LEU A 49 5.14 -15.01 -4.81
CA LEU A 49 5.46 -14.81 -3.39
C LEU A 49 4.50 -15.53 -2.47
N ALA A 50 3.22 -15.59 -2.82
CA ALA A 50 2.18 -16.17 -2.00
C ALA A 50 2.41 -17.66 -1.71
N ILE A 51 3.11 -18.36 -2.59
CA ILE A 51 3.51 -19.77 -2.39
C ILE A 51 4.77 -19.93 -1.52
N ASN A 52 5.47 -18.85 -1.19
CA ASN A 52 6.70 -18.91 -0.40
C ASN A 52 6.39 -18.86 1.11
N THR A 53 6.55 -20.00 1.78
CA THR A 53 6.26 -20.16 3.21
C THR A 53 7.40 -19.72 4.15
N SER A 54 8.53 -19.29 3.59
CA SER A 54 9.73 -18.95 4.36
C SER A 54 10.00 -17.45 4.48
N VAL A 55 9.24 -16.62 3.76
CA VAL A 55 9.38 -15.15 3.85
C VAL A 55 8.86 -14.68 5.21
N ARG A 56 9.67 -13.89 5.91
CA ARG A 56 9.32 -13.23 7.18
C ARG A 56 9.47 -11.71 7.13
N GLU A 57 10.22 -11.21 6.15
CA GLU A 57 10.47 -9.79 5.95
C GLU A 57 10.15 -9.44 4.50
N LEU A 58 9.36 -8.40 4.30
CA LEU A 58 8.98 -7.89 2.99
C LEU A 58 9.36 -6.41 2.87
N ILE A 59 10.15 -6.05 1.86
CA ILE A 59 10.54 -4.66 1.58
C ILE A 59 10.13 -4.32 0.16
N LEU A 60 9.11 -3.48 0.05
CA LEU A 60 8.61 -3.01 -1.24
C LEU A 60 9.11 -1.59 -1.43
N ASP A 61 10.13 -1.47 -2.28
CA ASP A 61 10.55 -0.18 -2.80
C ASP A 61 9.64 0.14 -3.99
N GLU A 62 9.03 1.33 -4.00
CA GLU A 62 8.15 1.79 -5.08
C GLU A 62 6.91 0.90 -5.31
N LEU A 63 6.24 0.51 -4.21
CA LEU A 63 4.95 -0.20 -4.28
C LEU A 63 3.92 0.64 -5.03
N PRO A 64 3.39 0.17 -6.18
CA PRO A 64 2.33 0.87 -6.89
C PRO A 64 1.04 0.82 -6.04
N PRO A 65 0.41 1.96 -5.72
CA PRO A 65 -0.84 2.00 -4.94
C PRO A 65 -2.05 1.61 -5.80
N LYS A 66 -2.05 0.37 -6.28
CA LYS A 66 -3.13 -0.25 -7.08
C LYS A 66 -3.38 -1.69 -6.68
N TRP A 67 -4.63 -2.11 -6.78
CA TRP A 67 -5.05 -3.47 -6.45
C TRP A 67 -4.63 -4.48 -7.51
N THR A 68 -4.40 -5.74 -7.16
CA THR A 68 -4.28 -6.85 -8.12
C THR A 68 -5.19 -7.97 -7.69
N SER A 69 -5.64 -8.81 -8.63
CA SER A 69 -6.43 -10.00 -8.34
C SER A 69 -5.72 -10.91 -7.33
N ALA A 70 -4.38 -10.92 -7.31
CA ALA A 70 -3.58 -11.73 -6.39
C ALA A 70 -3.90 -11.42 -4.91
N TYR A 71 -4.24 -10.18 -4.57
CA TYR A 71 -4.52 -9.75 -3.19
C TYR A 71 -5.79 -10.36 -2.60
N TYR A 72 -6.69 -10.85 -3.43
CA TYR A 72 -7.95 -11.45 -3.00
C TYR A 72 -7.84 -12.96 -2.74
N THR A 73 -6.65 -13.54 -2.95
CA THR A 73 -6.42 -14.98 -2.86
C THR A 73 -6.04 -15.41 -1.43
N ASP A 74 -6.41 -16.63 -1.05
CA ASP A 74 -6.03 -17.19 0.26
C ASP A 74 -4.52 -17.38 0.42
N PRO A 75 -3.75 -17.83 -0.59
CA PRO A 75 -2.29 -17.87 -0.51
C PRO A 75 -1.67 -16.53 -0.15
N PHE A 76 -2.17 -15.43 -0.73
CA PHE A 76 -1.66 -14.09 -0.40
C PHE A 76 -1.93 -13.73 1.07
N ARG A 77 -3.13 -14.03 1.58
CA ARG A 77 -3.46 -13.81 3.00
C ARG A 77 -2.57 -14.63 3.93
N GLN A 78 -2.25 -15.88 3.54
CA GLN A 78 -1.33 -16.73 4.30
C GLN A 78 0.09 -16.15 4.31
N LEU A 79 0.58 -15.66 3.17
CA LEU A 79 1.85 -14.93 3.09
C LEU A 79 1.87 -13.73 4.04
N LEU A 80 0.81 -12.93 4.09
CA LEU A 80 0.74 -11.78 4.99
C LEU A 80 0.78 -12.19 6.47
N GLY A 81 0.06 -13.25 6.84
CA GLY A 81 -0.03 -13.71 8.24
C GLY A 81 1.30 -14.20 8.83
N GLN A 82 2.23 -14.65 7.99
CA GLN A 82 3.56 -15.10 8.43
C GLN A 82 4.63 -14.00 8.47
N LEU A 83 4.34 -12.79 7.95
CA LEU A 83 5.31 -11.71 7.98
C LEU A 83 5.52 -11.22 9.42
N GLU A 84 6.78 -11.03 9.80
CA GLU A 84 7.17 -10.42 11.06
C GLU A 84 7.61 -8.97 10.86
N SER A 85 8.07 -8.61 9.66
CA SER A 85 8.42 -7.24 9.29
C SER A 85 8.00 -6.88 7.87
N ALA A 86 7.53 -5.64 7.69
CA ALA A 86 7.13 -5.10 6.41
C ALA A 86 7.59 -3.64 6.27
N THR A 87 8.15 -3.30 5.11
CA THR A 87 8.40 -1.92 4.69
C THR A 87 7.68 -1.65 3.39
N PHE A 88 6.80 -0.64 3.40
CA PHE A 88 6.07 -0.17 2.21
C PHE A 88 6.52 1.24 1.88
N ASN A 89 7.32 1.36 0.82
CA ASN A 89 7.65 2.64 0.22
C ASN A 89 6.74 2.80 -1.00
N PHE A 90 5.73 3.65 -0.91
CA PHE A 90 4.79 3.82 -2.01
C PHE A 90 5.45 4.54 -3.18
N PHE A 91 5.20 4.04 -4.39
CA PHE A 91 5.53 4.76 -5.61
C PHE A 91 4.79 6.09 -5.63
N GLY A 92 5.44 7.13 -6.15
CA GLY A 92 4.70 8.33 -6.50
C GLY A 92 5.25 9.06 -7.71
N PHE A 93 4.42 9.98 -8.16
CA PHE A 93 4.52 10.71 -9.41
C PHE A 93 3.90 12.11 -9.25
N GLU A 94 4.35 13.01 -10.10
CA GLU A 94 3.71 14.28 -10.44
C GLU A 94 3.76 14.38 -11.98
N ASP A 95 2.62 14.52 -12.64
CA ASP A 95 2.56 14.67 -14.09
C ASP A 95 2.61 16.16 -14.53
N TYR A 96 2.57 16.39 -15.83
CA TYR A 96 2.64 17.74 -16.41
C TYR A 96 1.41 18.60 -16.07
N ASP A 97 0.29 17.99 -15.72
CA ASP A 97 -0.94 18.66 -15.31
C ASP A 97 -0.97 18.93 -13.79
N GLY A 98 0.09 18.55 -13.07
CA GLY A 98 0.21 18.70 -11.63
C GLY A 98 -0.59 17.68 -10.83
N CYS A 99 -1.09 16.60 -11.47
CA CYS A 99 -1.67 15.47 -10.76
C CYS A 99 -0.57 14.72 -10.02
N ARG A 100 -0.80 14.54 -8.71
CA ARG A 100 0.12 13.87 -7.78
C ARG A 100 -0.45 12.55 -7.32
N THR A 101 0.37 11.79 -6.60
CA THR A 101 -0.06 10.47 -6.08
C THR A 101 -1.22 10.61 -5.10
N GLY A 102 -1.20 11.66 -4.27
CA GLY A 102 -2.28 11.95 -3.32
C GLY A 102 -3.55 12.53 -3.94
N THR A 103 -3.53 13.01 -5.20
CA THR A 103 -4.73 13.54 -5.88
C THR A 103 -5.44 12.46 -6.70
N ALA A 104 -4.73 11.40 -7.09
CA ALA A 104 -5.28 10.33 -7.91
C ALA A 104 -6.27 9.44 -7.12
N LEU A 105 -7.52 9.34 -7.57
CA LEU A 105 -8.59 8.66 -6.82
C LEU A 105 -8.30 7.17 -6.61
N GLY A 106 -7.68 6.50 -7.58
CA GLY A 106 -7.26 5.10 -7.46
C GLY A 106 -6.23 4.89 -6.36
N CYS A 107 -5.22 5.78 -6.25
CA CYS A 107 -4.26 5.76 -5.14
C CYS A 107 -4.95 5.97 -3.79
N ASN A 108 -5.85 6.96 -3.73
CA ASN A 108 -6.56 7.29 -2.50
C ASN A 108 -7.46 6.13 -2.04
N ASN A 109 -8.15 5.47 -2.98
CA ASN A 109 -8.91 4.28 -2.69
C ASN A 109 -8.01 3.14 -2.18
N PHE A 110 -6.84 2.95 -2.79
CA PHE A 110 -5.87 1.95 -2.36
C PHE A 110 -5.45 2.16 -0.89
N LEU A 111 -4.96 3.36 -0.57
CA LEU A 111 -4.47 3.71 0.76
C LEU A 111 -5.56 3.61 1.84
N ARG A 112 -6.78 4.04 1.53
CA ARG A 112 -7.93 4.00 2.45
C ARG A 112 -8.45 2.59 2.77
N ASN A 113 -8.08 1.59 1.97
CA ASN A 113 -8.54 0.21 2.16
C ASN A 113 -7.37 -0.75 2.40
N LEU A 114 -6.21 -0.26 2.83
CA LEU A 114 -5.09 -1.12 3.24
C LEU A 114 -5.47 -2.06 4.40
N ASP A 115 -6.34 -1.64 5.31
CA ASP A 115 -6.88 -2.53 6.36
C ASP A 115 -7.56 -3.75 5.76
N ALA A 116 -8.29 -3.57 4.66
CA ALA A 116 -9.19 -4.56 4.11
C ALA A 116 -8.45 -5.76 3.52
N LEU A 117 -7.30 -5.52 2.89
CA LEU A 117 -6.56 -6.52 2.14
C LEU A 117 -5.14 -6.78 2.67
N PHE A 118 -4.60 -5.89 3.52
CA PHE A 118 -3.25 -6.02 4.07
C PHE A 118 -3.28 -6.17 5.59
N PHE A 119 -3.55 -5.09 6.34
CA PHE A 119 -3.21 -5.05 7.77
C PHE A 119 -3.97 -6.06 8.63
N ARG A 120 -5.27 -6.31 8.35
CA ARG A 120 -6.04 -7.31 9.10
C ARG A 120 -5.49 -8.74 8.99
N TYR A 121 -4.78 -9.03 7.90
CA TYR A 121 -4.21 -10.36 7.63
C TYR A 121 -2.76 -10.47 8.11
N MET A 122 -2.09 -9.35 8.43
CA MET A 122 -0.72 -9.32 8.94
C MET A 122 -0.66 -9.59 10.45
N THR A 123 -1.26 -10.69 10.88
CA THR A 123 -1.44 -11.01 12.30
C THR A 123 -0.14 -11.30 13.05
N GLY A 124 0.91 -11.73 12.34
CA GLY A 124 2.26 -11.99 12.87
C GLY A 124 3.19 -10.77 12.92
N LEU A 125 2.76 -9.61 12.40
CA LEU A 125 3.65 -8.48 12.12
C LEU A 125 4.08 -7.75 13.40
N LYS A 126 5.39 -7.57 13.57
CA LYS A 126 6.02 -6.88 14.70
C LYS A 126 6.55 -5.50 14.32
N HIS A 127 7.05 -5.35 13.09
CA HIS A 127 7.68 -4.12 12.64
C HIS A 127 7.10 -3.66 11.30
N LEU A 128 6.45 -2.50 11.30
CA LEU A 128 5.89 -1.88 10.12
C LEU A 128 6.55 -0.54 9.86
N ASN A 129 7.12 -0.38 8.67
CA ASN A 129 7.57 0.91 8.15
C ASN A 129 6.73 1.28 6.93
N ILE A 130 6.14 2.46 6.94
CA ILE A 130 5.41 2.99 5.79
C ILE A 130 5.98 4.34 5.45
N ARG A 131 6.35 4.51 4.18
CA ARG A 131 6.80 5.77 3.62
C ARG A 131 5.88 6.15 2.46
N ALA A 132 5.19 7.27 2.63
CA ALA A 132 4.49 7.89 1.53
C ALA A 132 5.49 8.65 0.63
N PHE A 133 5.16 8.75 -0.66
CA PHE A 133 5.95 9.53 -1.61
C PHE A 133 5.77 11.03 -1.33
N ASP A 134 4.53 11.50 -1.38
CA ASP A 134 4.13 12.87 -1.03
C ASP A 134 3.76 12.97 0.46
N LEU A 135 3.80 14.19 1.02
CA LEU A 135 3.21 14.49 2.32
C LEU A 135 1.70 14.29 2.25
N LEU A 136 1.21 13.15 2.73
CA LEU A 136 -0.22 12.89 2.82
C LEU A 136 -0.81 13.72 3.97
N GLY A 137 -1.88 14.48 3.69
CA GLY A 137 -2.64 15.23 4.71
C GLY A 137 -2.31 16.73 4.85
N LEU A 138 -1.58 17.35 3.91
CA LEU A 138 -1.16 18.76 3.99
C LEU A 138 -1.76 19.69 2.92
N ASP A 139 -2.42 19.16 1.88
CA ASP A 139 -3.12 20.01 0.91
C ASP A 139 -4.49 20.43 1.45
N ASN A 140 -4.67 21.73 1.68
CA ASN A 140 -5.90 22.32 2.22
C ASN A 140 -7.17 22.02 1.39
N ASP A 141 -7.00 21.56 0.15
CA ASP A 141 -8.08 21.25 -0.79
C ASP A 141 -8.36 19.74 -0.93
N LEU A 142 -7.51 18.86 -0.34
CA LEU A 142 -7.67 17.42 -0.44
C LEU A 142 -7.96 16.81 0.94
N PRO A 143 -8.95 15.90 1.03
CA PRO A 143 -9.30 15.30 2.31
C PRO A 143 -8.11 14.51 2.86
N ASP A 144 -7.87 14.68 4.16
CA ASP A 144 -6.92 13.86 4.92
C ASP A 144 -7.11 12.38 4.55
N ILE A 145 -6.01 11.70 4.24
CA ILE A 145 -6.00 10.27 3.94
C ILE A 145 -5.47 9.60 5.21
N PRO A 146 -6.36 9.30 6.18
CA PRO A 146 -5.93 8.64 7.38
C PRO A 146 -5.31 7.30 7.00
N LEU A 147 -4.24 6.92 7.70
CA LEU A 147 -3.71 5.58 7.60
C LEU A 147 -4.85 4.62 7.98
N ALA A 148 -5.22 3.74 7.06
CA ALA A 148 -6.30 2.77 7.25
C ALA A 148 -5.84 1.67 8.22
N LEU A 149 -5.58 2.01 9.48
CA LEU A 149 -5.14 1.09 10.52
C LEU A 149 -6.15 1.14 11.66
N LYS A 150 -6.87 0.03 11.86
CA LYS A 150 -7.91 -0.11 12.87
C LYS A 150 -7.34 -0.64 14.19
N PRO A 151 -8.01 -0.41 15.34
CA PRO A 151 -7.53 -0.88 16.64
C PRO A 151 -7.26 -2.40 16.74
N GLU A 152 -8.00 -3.20 15.98
CA GLU A 152 -7.89 -4.66 15.91
C GLU A 152 -6.86 -5.17 14.89
N ASP A 153 -6.34 -4.30 14.02
CA ASP A 153 -5.31 -4.65 13.06
C ASP A 153 -3.93 -4.78 13.74
N LEU A 154 -3.07 -5.63 13.18
CA LEU A 154 -1.66 -5.79 13.62
C LEU A 154 -1.51 -6.04 15.14
N PRO A 155 -2.13 -7.11 15.70
CA PRO A 155 -2.19 -7.34 17.15
C PRO A 155 -0.83 -7.54 17.83
N LEU A 156 0.21 -7.88 17.07
CA LEU A 156 1.58 -8.10 17.59
C LEU A 156 2.54 -6.95 17.26
N LEU A 157 2.04 -5.80 16.81
CA LEU A 157 2.86 -4.67 16.40
C LEU A 157 3.67 -4.11 17.57
N GLN A 158 4.98 -4.05 17.41
CA GLN A 158 5.94 -3.54 18.39
C GLN A 158 6.57 -2.21 17.94
N SER A 159 6.66 -1.99 16.62
CA SER A 159 7.22 -0.77 16.06
C SER A 159 6.43 -0.34 14.82
N LEU A 160 6.00 0.91 14.84
CA LEU A 160 5.40 1.61 13.71
C LEU A 160 6.28 2.80 13.36
N LYS A 161 6.79 2.83 12.13
CA LYS A 161 7.49 3.99 11.57
C LYS A 161 6.69 4.52 10.41
N LEU A 162 6.36 5.81 10.46
CA LEU A 162 5.66 6.53 9.40
C LEU A 162 6.57 7.65 8.90
N GLU A 163 6.83 7.66 7.61
CA GLU A 163 7.64 8.67 6.93
C GLU A 163 6.76 9.38 5.88
N ASN A 164 6.81 10.72 5.84
CA ASN A 164 5.97 11.56 4.98
C ASN A 164 4.45 11.41 5.21
N TYR A 165 4.03 11.07 6.44
CA TYR A 165 2.63 11.08 6.87
C TYR A 165 2.37 12.25 7.82
N VAL A 166 1.31 13.01 7.55
CA VAL A 166 0.71 13.89 8.56
C VAL A 166 -0.34 13.06 9.30
N ILE A 167 -0.15 12.89 10.61
CA ILE A 167 -1.16 12.24 11.45
C ILE A 167 -1.97 13.35 12.10
N SER A 168 -3.25 13.47 11.75
CA SER A 168 -4.16 14.36 12.46
C SER A 168 -4.29 13.92 13.93
N LEU A 169 -4.32 14.88 14.85
CA LEU A 169 -4.41 14.67 16.31
C LEU A 169 -5.67 13.87 16.73
N GLU A 170 -6.65 13.73 15.85
CA GLU A 170 -7.87 12.96 16.10
C GLU A 170 -7.73 11.46 15.81
N HIS A 171 -6.58 11.00 15.29
CA HIS A 171 -6.40 9.59 14.93
C HIS A 171 -6.46 8.65 16.15
N PRO A 172 -7.27 7.58 16.16
CA PRO A 172 -7.50 6.72 17.33
C PRO A 172 -6.22 6.10 17.93
N ILE A 173 -5.20 5.89 17.08
CA ILE A 173 -3.93 5.28 17.47
C ILE A 173 -3.12 6.22 18.37
N LEU A 174 -3.16 7.53 18.12
CA LEU A 174 -2.43 8.52 18.94
C LEU A 174 -3.11 8.78 20.29
N ARG A 175 -4.44 8.58 20.39
CA ARG A 175 -5.16 8.71 21.68
C ARG A 175 -4.70 7.71 22.74
N ARG A 176 -4.08 6.58 22.36
CA ARG A 176 -3.54 5.62 23.33
C ARG A 176 -2.26 6.09 24.02
N GLU A 177 -1.46 6.94 23.38
CA GLU A 177 -0.26 7.48 24.02
C GLU A 177 -0.54 8.72 24.89
N SER A 178 -1.71 9.36 24.74
CA SER A 178 -2.06 10.57 25.49
C SER A 178 -2.73 10.33 26.85
N ILE A 179 -2.91 9.07 27.28
CA ILE A 179 -3.58 8.70 28.56
C ILE A 179 -2.58 8.12 29.59
N LEU A 180 -1.28 8.09 29.27
CA LEU A 180 -0.22 7.68 30.20
C LEU A 180 0.85 8.78 30.41
N GLY A 181 0.42 10.03 30.42
CA GLY A 181 1.20 11.19 30.88
C GLY A 181 0.60 11.79 32.14
#